data_AF-A0A8B3LS76-F1
#
_entry.id   AF-A0A8B3LS76-F1
#
_cell.length_a   1.000
_cell.length_b   1.000
_cell.length_c   1.000
_cell.angle_alpha   90.00
_cell.angle_beta   90.00
_cell.angle_gamma   90.00
#
_symmetry.space_group_name_H-M   'P 1'
#
loop_
_entity.id
_entity.type
_entity.pdbx_description
1 polymer ?
#
loop_
_entity_poly.entity_id
_entity_poly.type
_entity_poly.pdbx_seq_one_letter_code
_entity_poly.pdbx_strand_id
1 'polypeptide(L)' 'LLLDEEPWSRLAPLFDFSIFVDVPRNELERRLMERWHGHGRSDEDARAWIASNDLPNIERVLARRRAADLVIGLSA' A
#
# COMPACT_ATOMS: atom_id res chain seq x y z
N LEU A 1 -8.30 6.70 5.17
CA LEU A 1 -6.82 6.63 5.23
C LEU A 1 -6.40 6.19 6.64
N LEU A 2 -5.53 5.18 6.75
CA LEU A 2 -5.23 4.53 8.04
C LEU A 2 -3.87 4.88 8.65
N LEU A 3 -2.98 5.58 7.93
CA LEU A 3 -1.66 5.94 8.44
C LEU A 3 -1.77 6.79 9.73
N ASP A 4 -1.14 6.33 10.80
CA ASP A 4 -1.16 6.96 12.12
C ASP A 4 -0.04 8.00 12.28
N GLU A 5 -0.05 8.96 11.36
CA GLU A 5 0.93 10.06 11.35
C GLU A 5 0.22 11.35 10.97
N GLU A 6 0.62 12.47 11.57
CA GLU A 6 0.12 13.78 11.17
C GLU A 6 0.59 14.14 9.73
N PRO A 7 -0.27 14.76 8.91
CA PRO A 7 -1.64 15.23 9.21
C PRO A 7 -2.74 14.17 8.99
N TRP A 8 -2.37 12.95 8.59
CA TRP A 8 -3.30 11.90 8.14
C TRP A 8 -4.11 11.28 9.27
N SER A 9 -3.53 11.20 10.47
CA SER A 9 -4.21 10.79 11.71
C SER A 9 -5.49 11.61 11.95
N ARG A 10 -5.49 12.91 11.63
CA ARG A 10 -6.65 13.80 11.81
C ARG A 10 -7.85 13.45 10.94
N LEU A 11 -7.69 12.59 9.94
CA LEU A 11 -8.78 12.16 9.07
C LEU A 11 -9.63 11.03 9.66
N ALA A 12 -9.17 10.32 10.70
CA ALA A 12 -9.96 9.22 11.32
C ALA A 12 -11.40 9.61 11.67
N PRO A 13 -11.65 10.70 12.44
CA PRO A 13 -13.01 11.06 12.84
C PRO A 13 -13.90 11.51 11.68
N LEU A 14 -13.37 11.64 10.47
CA LEU A 14 -14.14 12.01 9.27
C LEU A 14 -14.66 10.78 8.51
N PHE A 15 -14.29 9.56 8.92
CA PHE A 15 -14.74 8.32 8.30
C PHE A 15 -15.59 7.53 9.28
N ASP A 16 -16.80 7.13 8.87
CA ASP A 16 -17.66 6.26 9.68
C ASP A 16 -17.20 4.79 9.68
N PHE A 17 -16.42 4.40 8.66
CA PHE A 17 -15.95 3.03 8.49
C PHE A 17 -14.66 2.98 7.68
N SER A 18 -13.78 2.03 8.01
CA SER A 18 -12.47 1.86 7.39
C SER A 18 -12.19 0.41 7.03
N ILE A 19 -11.63 0.22 5.83
CA ILE A 19 -11.25 -1.09 5.31
C ILE A 19 -9.75 -1.07 4.99
N PHE A 20 -9.03 -2.09 5.46
CA PHE A 20 -7.67 -2.37 5.02
C PHE A 20 -7.68 -3.58 4.08
N VAL A 21 -7.06 -3.40 2.91
CA VAL A 21 -6.88 -4.49 1.94
C VAL A 21 -5.51 -5.11 2.19
N ASP A 22 -5.50 -6.32 2.74
CA ASP A 22 -4.29 -7.07 3.04
C ASP A 22 -3.94 -7.97 1.85
N VAL A 23 -2.78 -7.72 1.24
CA VAL A 23 -2.36 -8.40 0.01
C VAL A 23 -1.01 -9.06 0.28
N PRO A 24 -0.85 -10.36 -0.03
CA PRO A 24 0.45 -11.02 0.04
C PRO A 24 1.54 -10.25 -0.72
N ARG A 25 2.72 -10.17 -0.13
CA ARG A 25 3.85 -9.38 -0.62
C ARG A 25 4.21 -9.67 -2.09
N ASN A 26 4.22 -10.95 -2.45
CA ASN A 26 4.51 -11.41 -3.82
C ASN A 26 3.47 -10.93 -4.84
N GLU A 27 2.18 -10.96 -4.46
CA GLU A 27 1.10 -10.49 -5.33
C GLU A 27 1.12 -8.97 -5.48
N LEU A 28 1.46 -8.25 -4.41
CA LEU A 28 1.67 -6.80 -4.44
C LEU A 28 2.78 -6.43 -5.43
N GLU A 29 3.95 -7.08 -5.34
CA GLU A 29 5.09 -6.85 -6.24
C GLU A 29 4.74 -7.17 -7.70
N ARG A 30 4.07 -8.31 -7.95
CA ARG A 30 3.61 -8.68 -9.30
C ARG A 30 2.72 -7.59 -9.91
N ARG A 31 1.73 -7.10 -9.15
CA ARG A 31 0.81 -6.04 -9.62
C ARG A 31 1.51 -4.70 -9.81
N LEU A 32 2.48 -4.35 -8.96
CA LEU A 32 3.26 -3.13 -9.11
C LEU A 32 4.09 -3.14 -10.40
N MET A 33 4.73 -4.27 -10.70
CA MET A 33 5.45 -4.45 -11.97
C MET A 33 4.51 -4.29 -13.17
N GLU A 34 3.37 -4.97 -13.16
CA GLU A 34 2.37 -4.86 -14.22
C GLU A 34 1.87 -3.42 -14.43
N ARG A 35 1.60 -2.71 -13.33
CA ARG A 35 1.19 -1.31 -13.37
C ARG A 35 2.22 -0.43 -14.07
N TRP A 36 3.50 -0.56 -13.69
CA TRP A 36 4.57 0.27 -14.26
C TRP A 36 4.89 -0.09 -15.72
N HIS A 37 4.77 -1.35 -16.10
CA HIS A 37 4.81 -1.75 -17.51
C HIS A 37 3.66 -1.15 -18.31
N GLY A 38 2.44 -1.12 -17.75
CA GLY A 38 1.30 -0.42 -18.35
C GLY A 38 1.52 1.08 -18.55
N HIS A 39 2.44 1.68 -17.78
CA HIS A 39 2.91 3.06 -17.95
C HIS A 39 4.14 3.21 -18.87
N GLY A 40 4.55 2.15 -19.55
CA GLY A 40 5.65 2.16 -20.52
C GLY A 40 7.05 2.17 -19.91
N ARG A 41 7.20 1.86 -18.61
CA ARG A 41 8.52 1.75 -17.98
C ARG A 41 9.20 0.43 -18.36
N SER A 42 10.53 0.48 -18.49
CA SER A 42 11.36 -0.72 -18.57
C SER A 42 11.27 -1.52 -17.27
N ASP A 43 11.59 -2.80 -17.33
CA ASP A 43 11.74 -3.66 -16.15
C ASP A 43 12.67 -3.07 -15.08
N GLU A 44 13.80 -2.53 -15.52
CA GLU A 44 14.81 -1.97 -14.62
C GLU A 44 14.30 -0.73 -13.91
N ASP A 45 13.71 0.21 -14.65
CA ASP A 45 13.12 1.44 -14.09
C ASP A 45 11.94 1.14 -13.16
N ALA A 46 11.12 0.13 -13.51
CA ALA A 46 10.01 -0.31 -12.68
C ALA A 46 10.51 -0.89 -11.35
N ARG A 47 11.51 -1.79 -11.38
CA ARG A 47 12.11 -2.36 -10.16
C ARG A 47 12.77 -1.30 -9.29
N ALA A 48 13.54 -0.40 -9.91
CA ALA A 48 14.20 0.69 -9.20
C ALA A 48 13.19 1.58 -8.48
N TRP A 49 12.10 1.94 -9.16
CA TRP A 49 11.03 2.75 -8.58
C TRP A 49 10.27 2.02 -7.48
N ILE A 50 9.96 0.74 -7.69
CA ILE A 50 9.28 -0.05 -6.66
C ILE A 50 10.15 -0.09 -5.41
N ALA A 51 11.45 -0.34 -5.53
CA ALA A 51 12.39 -0.40 -4.42
C ALA A 51 12.57 0.96 -3.70
N SER A 52 12.62 2.07 -4.45
CA SER A 52 12.90 3.39 -3.88
C SER A 52 11.65 4.14 -3.40
N ASN A 53 10.46 3.82 -3.93
CA ASN A 53 9.23 4.58 -3.70
C ASN A 53 8.08 3.73 -3.16
N ASP A 54 7.65 2.70 -3.90
CA ASP A 54 6.46 1.91 -3.50
C ASP A 54 6.74 1.12 -2.21
N LEU A 55 7.84 0.37 -2.14
CA LEU A 55 8.26 -0.46 -1.01
C LEU A 55 8.35 0.34 0.30
N PRO A 56 9.13 1.43 0.39
CA PRO A 56 9.23 2.20 1.63
C PRO A 56 7.88 2.74 2.09
N ASN A 57 7.00 3.13 1.15
CA ASN A 57 5.67 3.59 1.50
C ASN A 57 4.77 2.46 2.03
N ILE A 58 4.84 1.27 1.42
CA ILE A 58 4.13 0.08 1.90
C ILE A 58 4.57 -0.27 3.32
N GLU A 59 5.87 -0.39 3.56
CA GLU A 59 6.41 -0.72 4.88
C GLU A 59 6.04 0.34 5.92
N ARG A 60 6.06 1.63 5.56
CA ARG A 60 5.62 2.71 6.44
C ARG A 60 4.16 2.57 6.84
N VAL A 61 3.28 2.26 5.89
CA VAL A 61 1.85 2.05 6.17
C VAL A 61 1.65 0.80 7.02
N LEU A 62 2.32 -0.32 6.72
CA LEU A 62 2.17 -1.56 7.49
C LEU A 62 2.64 -1.39 8.94
N ALA A 63 3.76 -0.70 9.15
CA ALA A 63 4.34 -0.48 10.47
C ALA A 63 3.56 0.53 11.33
N ARG A 64 2.82 1.45 10.70
CA ARG A 64 2.22 2.61 11.39
C ARG A 64 0.76 2.85 11.06
N ARG A 65 0.03 1.88 10.51
CA ARG A 65 -1.41 2.01 10.32
C ARG A 65 -2.14 1.81 11.64
N ARG A 66 -3.26 2.51 11.79
CA ARG A 66 -4.29 2.21 12.79
C ARG A 66 -5.01 0.91 12.45
N ALA A 67 -5.74 0.38 13.43
CA ALA A 67 -6.70 -0.70 13.19
C ALA A 67 -7.76 -0.23 12.17
N ALA A 68 -8.14 -1.13 11.28
CA ALA A 68 -9.27 -0.95 10.39
C ALA A 68 -10.48 -1.65 10.99
N ASP A 69 -11.68 -1.18 10.69
CA ASP A 69 -12.92 -1.84 11.10
C ASP A 69 -13.08 -3.21 10.42
N LEU A 70 -12.58 -3.31 9.18
CA LEU A 70 -12.52 -4.56 8.42
C LEU A 70 -11.17 -4.71 7.72
N VAL A 71 -10.61 -5.93 7.79
CA VAL A 71 -9.46 -6.33 6.98
C VAL A 71 -9.94 -7.37 5.97
N ILE A 72 -9.74 -7.09 4.69
CA ILE A 72 -10.05 -8.02 3.59
C ILE A 72 -8.73 -8.45 2.98
N GLY A 73 -8.48 -9.75 2.93
CA GLY A 73 -7.32 -10.31 2.24
C GLY A 73 -7.66 -11.52 1.42
N LEU A 74 -6.79 -11.83 0.45
CA LEU A 74 -6.82 -13.11 -0.23
C LEU A 74 -6.22 -14.15 0.72
N SER A 75 -7.05 -15.05 1.24
CA SER A 75 -6.54 -16.28 1.85
C SER A 75 -5.68 -17.00 0.82
N ALA A 76 -4.46 -17.36 1.19
CA ALA A 76 -3.59 -18.21 0.38
C ALA A 76 -4.23 -19.58 0.15
#